data_AF-A0A813GVG7-F1
#
_entry.id   AF-A0A813GVG7-F1
#
_cell.length_a   1.000
_cell.length_b   1.000
_cell.length_c   1.000
_cell.angle_alpha   90.00
_cell.angle_beta   90.00
_cell.angle_gamma   90.00
#
_symmetry.space_group_name_H-M   'P 1'
#
loop_
_entity.id
_entity.type
_entity.pdbx_description
1 polymer ?
#
loop_
_entity_poly.entity_id
_entity_poly.type
_entity_poly.pdbx_seq_one_letter_code
_entity_poly.pdbx_strand_id
1 'polypeptide(L)'
;LGPRSRRRDFGAGGASARDWEHVVEHPAVGSRTPAQVEDWRTQHSVLILEDNGWSVPKPVLAFEEAGFPDWAVEVLRSQRLKEP
;
A
#
# COMPACT_ATOMS: atom_id res chain seq x y z
N LEU A 1 41.25 1.09 12.23
CA LEU A 1 39.96 0.85 12.93
C LEU A 1 38.89 1.72 12.26
N GLY A 2 38.29 1.22 11.18
CA GLY A 2 37.17 1.92 10.52
C GLY A 2 35.84 1.43 11.09
N PRO A 3 34.79 2.27 11.14
CA PRO A 3 33.49 1.83 11.65
C PRO A 3 32.93 0.77 10.70
N ARG A 4 32.75 -0.45 11.21
CA ARG A 4 32.00 -1.51 10.53
C ARG A 4 30.57 -0.99 10.34
N SER A 5 30.21 -0.64 9.10
CA SER A 5 28.83 -0.33 8.77
C SER A 5 28.00 -1.58 9.05
N ARG A 6 27.12 -1.47 10.04
CA ARG A 6 26.19 -2.52 10.41
C ARG A 6 25.20 -2.59 9.25
N ARG A 7 25.34 -3.55 8.33
CA ARG A 7 24.27 -3.87 7.38
C ARG A 7 23.02 -4.09 8.22
N ARG A 8 22.02 -3.24 8.03
CA ARG A 8 20.69 -3.47 8.57
C ARG A 8 20.11 -4.56 7.69
N ASP A 9 20.27 -5.80 8.13
CA ASP A 9 19.49 -6.90 7.59
C ASP A 9 18.04 -6.63 8.01
N PHE A 10 17.28 -5.97 7.13
CA PHE A 10 15.83 -5.95 7.23
C PHE A 10 15.40 -7.40 7.01
N GLY A 11 15.10 -8.10 8.11
CA GLY A 11 14.67 -9.49 8.06
C GLY A 11 13.54 -9.67 7.04
N ALA A 12 13.53 -10.83 6.39
CA ALA A 12 12.54 -11.26 5.41
C ALA A 12 11.14 -11.48 6.03
N GLY A 13 10.61 -10.45 6.70
CA GLY A 13 9.27 -10.39 7.28
C GLY A 13 8.29 -9.70 6.34
N GLY A 14 8.38 -9.99 5.04
CA GLY A 14 7.32 -9.62 4.10
C GLY A 14 6.07 -10.46 4.38
N ALA A 15 4.90 -9.88 4.13
CA ALA A 15 3.64 -10.63 4.15
C ALA A 15 3.78 -11.91 3.32
N SER A 16 3.45 -13.05 3.92
CA SER A 16 3.50 -14.34 3.25
C SER A 16 2.40 -14.41 2.18
N ALA A 17 2.51 -15.36 1.24
CA ALA A 17 1.45 -15.56 0.24
C ALA A 17 0.05 -15.79 0.87
N ARG A 18 -0.01 -16.36 2.08
CA ARG A 18 -1.26 -16.56 2.84
C ARG A 18 -1.84 -15.26 3.38
N ASP A 19 -1.00 -14.27 3.67
CA ASP A 19 -1.44 -12.97 4.19
C ASP A 19 -2.08 -12.10 3.09
N TRP A 20 -1.74 -12.36 1.82
CA TRP A 20 -2.33 -11.68 0.66
C TRP A 20 -3.64 -12.30 0.16
N GLU A 21 -3.98 -13.53 0.56
CA GLU A 21 -5.18 -14.26 0.10
C GLU A 21 -6.49 -13.52 0.42
N HIS A 22 -6.50 -12.70 1.47
CA HIS A 22 -7.68 -11.97 1.93
C HIS A 22 -7.82 -10.56 1.32
N VAL A 23 -6.87 -10.11 0.49
CA VAL A 23 -6.93 -8.79 -0.13
C VAL A 23 -7.74 -8.85 -1.41
N VAL A 24 -8.99 -8.38 -1.34
CA VAL A 24 -9.86 -8.24 -2.50
C VAL A 24 -9.72 -6.83 -3.07
N GLU A 25 -9.24 -6.72 -4.31
CA GLU A 25 -9.08 -5.42 -4.98
C GLU A 25 -10.45 -4.82 -5.33
N HIS A 26 -10.68 -3.57 -4.93
CA HIS A 26 -11.89 -2.85 -5.29
C HIS A 26 -11.93 -2.56 -6.82
N PRO A 27 -13.09 -2.64 -7.51
CA PRO A 27 -13.15 -2.45 -8.97
C PRO A 27 -12.56 -1.13 -9.47
N ALA A 28 -12.72 -0.04 -8.70
CA ALA A 28 -12.13 1.25 -9.02
C ALA A 28 -10.59 1.20 -9.01
N VAL A 29 -10.00 0.47 -8.05
CA VAL A 29 -8.56 0.24 -7.96
C VAL A 29 -8.10 -0.59 -9.16
N GLY A 30 -8.77 -1.70 -9.44
CA GLY A 30 -8.47 -2.56 -10.58
C GLY A 30 -8.54 -1.86 -11.94
N SER A 31 -9.45 -0.88 -12.09
CA SER A 31 -9.60 -0.11 -13.33
C SER A 31 -8.52 0.94 -13.59
N ARG A 32 -7.67 1.27 -12.59
CA ARG A 32 -6.61 2.29 -12.74
C ARG A 32 -5.56 1.85 -13.74
N THR A 33 -5.25 2.74 -14.67
CA THR A 33 -4.18 2.55 -15.64
C THR A 33 -2.80 2.68 -14.96
N PRO A 34 -1.75 2.06 -15.52
CA PRO A 34 -0.39 2.21 -14.98
C PRO A 34 0.06 3.67 -14.88
N ALA A 35 -0.32 4.51 -15.84
CA ALA A 35 0.00 5.94 -15.83
C ALA A 35 -0.64 6.68 -14.65
N GLN A 36 -1.90 6.38 -14.33
CA GLN A 36 -2.60 6.98 -13.17
C GLN A 36 -1.96 6.55 -11.84
N VAL A 37 -1.51 5.29 -11.76
CA VAL A 37 -0.82 4.79 -10.58
C VAL A 37 0.50 5.51 -10.37
N GLU A 38 1.28 5.68 -11.44
CA GLU A 38 2.58 6.34 -11.37
C GLU A 38 2.48 7.84 -11.07
N ASP A 39 1.51 8.52 -11.68
CA ASP A 39 1.21 9.92 -11.39
C ASP A 39 0.86 10.11 -9.91
N TRP A 40 -0.03 9.25 -9.37
CA TRP A 40 -0.37 9.31 -7.95
C TRP A 40 0.86 9.06 -7.04
N ARG A 41 1.68 8.05 -7.36
CA ARG A 41 2.90 7.73 -6.60
C ARG A 41 3.87 8.91 -6.60
N THR A 42 4.06 9.55 -7.75
CA THR A 42 4.91 10.73 -7.89
C THR A 42 4.39 11.89 -7.05
N GLN A 43 3.08 12.20 -7.14
CA GLN A 43 2.45 13.28 -6.38
C GLN A 43 2.56 13.08 -4.86
N HIS A 44 2.52 11.82 -4.40
CA HIS A 44 2.58 11.47 -2.98
C HIS A 44 3.98 11.07 -2.51
N SER A 45 5.03 11.30 -3.33
CA SER A 45 6.42 10.94 -3.02
C SER A 45 6.61 9.47 -2.63
N VAL A 46 5.81 8.58 -3.22
CA VAL A 46 5.92 7.13 -3.03
C VAL A 46 6.92 6.56 -4.03
N LEU A 47 8.02 6.01 -3.52
CA LEU A 47 9.05 5.35 -4.32
C LEU A 47 9.09 3.86 -3.99
N ILE A 48 8.96 3.01 -5.01
CA ILE A 48 9.13 1.57 -4.88
C ILE A 48 10.61 1.27 -5.10
N LEU A 49 11.31 0.91 -4.03
CA LEU A 49 12.74 0.61 -4.08
C LEU A 49 13.01 -0.82 -4.54
N GLU A 50 12.26 -1.77 -3.99
CA GLU A 50 12.36 -3.20 -4.29
C GLU A 50 10.97 -3.83 -4.19
N ASP A 51 10.60 -4.66 -5.15
CA ASP A 51 9.37 -5.45 -5.12
C ASP A 51 9.63 -6.93 -4.78
N ASN A 52 10.90 -7.35 -4.74
CA ASN A 52 11.34 -8.73 -4.53
C ASN A 52 10.61 -9.75 -5.43
N GLY A 53 10.22 -9.34 -6.64
CA GLY A 53 9.45 -10.17 -7.58
C GLY A 53 7.96 -10.30 -7.26
N TRP A 54 7.45 -9.52 -6.31
CA TRP A 54 6.02 -9.44 -5.99
C TRP A 54 5.35 -8.32 -6.78
N SER A 55 4.05 -8.48 -7.05
CA SER A 55 3.27 -7.38 -7.63
C SER A 55 2.94 -6.35 -6.54
N VAL A 56 3.37 -5.10 -6.73
CA VAL A 56 3.00 -4.00 -5.82
C VAL A 56 1.56 -3.58 -6.11
N PRO A 57 0.64 -3.64 -5.12
CA PRO A 57 -0.74 -3.23 -5.32
C PRO A 57 -0.87 -1.79 -5.80
N LYS A 58 -1.97 -1.53 -6.51
CA LYS A 58 -2.35 -0.17 -6.90
C LYS A 58 -2.82 0.61 -5.65
N PRO A 59 -2.60 1.93 -5.61
CA PRO A 59 -3.00 2.74 -4.47
C PRO A 59 -4.53 2.79 -4.34
N VAL A 60 -5.00 2.78 -3.10
CA VAL A 60 -6.37 3.15 -2.73
C VAL A 60 -6.44 4.66 -2.56
N LEU A 61 -7.48 5.29 -3.11
CA LEU A 61 -7.63 6.75 -3.11
C LEU A 61 -8.75 7.22 -2.19
N ALA A 62 -9.58 6.29 -1.72
CA ALA A 62 -10.67 6.55 -0.79
C ALA A 62 -10.78 5.39 0.22
N PHE A 63 -11.31 5.67 1.41
CA PHE A 63 -11.44 4.67 2.48
C PHE A 63 -12.38 3.52 2.11
N GLU A 64 -13.36 3.77 1.25
CA GLU A 64 -14.31 2.79 0.73
C GLU A 64 -13.68 1.79 -0.25
N GLU A 65 -12.53 2.13 -0.81
CA GLU A 65 -11.77 1.23 -1.69
C GLU A 65 -10.87 0.28 -0.90
N ALA A 66 -10.66 0.55 0.38
CA ALA A 66 -9.92 -0.33 1.26
C ALA A 66 -10.81 -1.50 1.69
N GLY A 67 -10.21 -2.66 1.95
CA GLY A 67 -10.90 -3.84 2.47
C GLY A 67 -11.34 -3.73 3.93
N PHE A 68 -11.65 -2.53 4.42
CA PHE A 68 -12.12 -2.31 5.78
C PHE A 68 -13.61 -2.62 5.91
N PRO A 69 -14.06 -3.16 7.05
CA PRO A 69 -15.48 -3.26 7.34
C PRO A 69 -16.16 -1.89 7.40
N ASP A 70 -17.46 -1.83 7.09
CA ASP A 70 -18.25 -0.59 7.07
C ASP A 70 -18.12 0.25 8.37
N TRP A 71 -18.16 -0.41 9.53
CA TRP A 71 -18.03 0.26 10.83
C TRP A 71 -16.69 1.01 10.98
N ALA A 72 -15.61 0.52 10.37
CA ALA A 72 -14.31 1.15 10.44
C ALA A 72 -14.28 2.41 9.55
N VAL A 73 -14.90 2.33 8.37
CA VAL A 73 -15.07 3.49 7.48
C VAL A 73 -15.94 4.57 8.14
N GLU A 74 -16.99 4.19 8.86
CA GLU A 74 -17.81 5.13 9.65
C GLU A 74 -16.99 5.86 10.73
N VAL A 75 -16.10 5.14 11.42
CA VAL A 75 -15.20 5.75 12.40
C VAL A 75 -14.26 6.76 11.73
N LEU A 76 -13.66 6.42 10.58
CA LEU A 76 -12.79 7.33 9.83
C LEU A 76 -13.54 8.60 9.40
N ARG A 77 -14.78 8.45 8.92
CA ARG A 77 -15.67 9.57 8.59
C ARG A 77 -15.99 10.43 9.82
N SER A 78 -16.24 9.81 10.97
CA SER A 78 -16.51 10.54 12.22
C SER A 78 -15.34 11.43 12.66
N GLN A 79 -14.11 11.03 12.31
CA GLN A 79 -12.88 11.79 12.57
C GLN A 79 -12.62 12.88 11.54
N ARG A 80 -13.50 13.03 10.54
CA ARG A 80 -13.37 14.00 9.44
C ARG A 80 -12.10 13.82 8.61
N LEU A 81 -11.56 12.60 8.58
CA LEU A 81 -10.51 12.21 7.64
C LEU A 81 -11.13 12.14 6.25
N LYS A 82 -10.48 12.77 5.27
CA LYS A 82 -11.02 12.91 3.90
C LYS A 82 -10.38 11.92 2.94
N GLU A 83 -9.11 11.62 3.16
CA GLU A 83 -8.27 10.81 2.29
C GLU A 83 -7.34 9.94 3.15
N PRO A 84 -6.94 8.76 2.66
CA PRO A 84 -6.11 7.80 3.38
C PRO A 84 -4.67 8.25 3.65
#